data_AF-A0A7S1V8S0-F1
#
_entry.id   AF-A0A7S1V8S0-F1
#
_cell.length_a   1.000
_cell.length_b   1.000
_cell.length_c   1.000
_cell.angle_alpha   90.00
_cell.angle_beta   90.00
_cell.angle_gamma   90.00
#
_symmetry.space_group_name_H-M   'P 1'
#
loop_
_entity.id
_entity.type
_entity.pdbx_description
1 polymer ?
#
loop_
_entity_poly.entity_id
_entity_poly.type
_entity_poly.pdbx_seq_one_letter_code
_entity_poly.pdbx_strand_id
1 'polypeptide(L)'
;MGDSDEVKYHCDYCRRDISGSVRIKCAVCTDFDLCVDCFSVGVEVTPHENSHAYQVLDRVNFPLFHKNWEAEEELLLLEAIEKYGLGNWQDVADHIGNKTASQAAQHYMTTYIEKNPSTLLPPIDELLTTAESLAAAKAAGLPTGVSTIAKHKKKRRKVKAFSSQSSAATSSKTISSTGATGRYASAPVNYDMAGYMEQRREFEVEYNNDAELPIANLSFSD
;
A
#
# COMPACT_ATOMS: atom_id res chain seq x y z
N MET A 1 -12.17 -0.49 15.99
CA MET A 1 -10.80 -0.44 15.46
C MET A 1 -10.67 -1.58 14.48
N GLY A 2 -10.67 -1.28 13.18
CA GLY A 2 -10.42 -2.30 12.15
C GLY A 2 -8.92 -2.57 12.11
N ASP A 3 -8.52 -3.74 12.59
CA ASP A 3 -7.20 -4.31 12.33
C ASP A 3 -7.12 -4.47 10.80
N SER A 4 -6.36 -3.61 10.14
CA SER A 4 -5.99 -3.86 8.74
C SER A 4 -5.09 -5.08 8.80
N ASP A 5 -5.66 -6.28 8.62
CA ASP A 5 -4.96 -7.56 8.65
C ASP A 5 -3.78 -7.52 7.67
N GLU A 6 -2.59 -7.20 8.20
CA GLU A 6 -1.36 -7.21 7.44
C GLU A 6 -1.13 -8.65 6.97
N VAL A 7 -1.33 -8.91 5.68
CA VAL A 7 -1.23 -10.26 5.13
C VAL A 7 0.24 -10.68 5.16
N LYS A 8 0.58 -11.54 6.13
CA LYS A 8 1.92 -12.07 6.31
C LYS A 8 2.14 -13.33 5.48
N TYR A 9 3.25 -13.35 4.76
CA TYR A 9 3.69 -14.45 3.91
C TYR A 9 4.96 -15.08 4.48
N HIS A 10 5.03 -16.40 4.46
CA HIS A 10 6.18 -17.17 4.94
C HIS A 10 6.61 -18.15 3.86
N CYS A 11 7.92 -18.40 3.78
CA CYS A 11 8.45 -19.43 2.88
C CYS A 11 8.07 -20.81 3.40
N ASP A 12 7.42 -21.63 2.59
CA ASP A 12 6.95 -22.97 2.99
C ASP A 12 8.09 -23.92 3.38
N TYR A 13 9.30 -23.69 2.86
CA TYR A 13 10.46 -24.52 3.18
C TYR A 13 11.22 -24.06 4.43
N CYS A 14 11.73 -22.84 4.44
CA CYS A 14 12.60 -22.34 5.52
C CYS A 14 11.84 -21.57 6.61
N ARG A 15 10.53 -21.35 6.44
CA ARG A 15 9.64 -20.60 7.35
C ARG A 15 10.09 -19.16 7.63
N ARG A 16 11.01 -18.63 6.84
CA ARG A 16 11.40 -17.22 6.92
C ARG A 16 10.23 -16.37 6.46
N ASP A 17 10.01 -15.25 7.14
CA ASP A 17 9.08 -14.21 6.69
C ASP A 17 9.56 -13.64 5.35
N ILE A 18 8.67 -13.69 4.36
CA ILE A 18 8.87 -13.18 3.00
C ILE A 18 7.87 -12.08 2.64
N SER A 19 7.06 -11.63 3.60
CA SER A 19 6.13 -10.50 3.42
C SER A 19 6.89 -9.28 2.91
N GLY A 20 8.10 -9.07 3.43
CA GLY A 20 9.05 -7.98 3.16
C GLY A 20 9.78 -8.00 1.81
N SER A 21 9.65 -9.06 1.02
CA SER A 21 10.62 -9.34 -0.06
C SER A 21 9.97 -9.98 -1.28
N VAL A 22 10.71 -10.04 -2.39
CA VAL A 22 10.32 -10.81 -3.57
C VAL A 22 9.99 -12.25 -3.17
N ARG A 23 8.76 -12.69 -3.47
CA ARG A 23 8.34 -14.08 -3.26
C ARG A 23 8.05 -14.78 -4.58
N ILE A 24 8.25 -16.09 -4.57
CA ILE A 24 8.04 -16.95 -5.73
C ILE A 24 6.85 -17.83 -5.43
N LYS A 25 5.72 -17.49 -6.05
CA LYS A 25 4.48 -18.23 -5.93
C LYS A 25 4.46 -19.36 -6.95
N CYS A 26 4.19 -20.58 -6.51
CA CYS A 26 3.95 -21.68 -7.44
C CYS A 26 2.61 -21.47 -8.16
N ALA A 27 2.58 -21.61 -9.49
CA ALA A 27 1.36 -21.49 -10.29
C ALA A 27 0.54 -22.79 -10.36
N VAL A 28 1.09 -23.90 -9.82
CA VAL A 28 0.47 -25.22 -9.84
C VAL A 28 -0.02 -25.63 -8.45
N CYS A 29 0.80 -25.38 -7.42
CA CYS A 29 0.45 -25.69 -6.04
C CYS A 29 -0.44 -24.59 -5.44
N THR A 30 -1.41 -24.98 -4.63
CA THR A 30 -2.25 -24.06 -3.86
C THR A 30 -1.44 -23.49 -2.69
N ASP A 31 -1.47 -22.16 -2.53
CA ASP A 31 -0.87 -21.43 -1.41
C ASP A 31 0.56 -21.88 -1.06
N PHE A 32 1.42 -21.95 -2.10
CA PHE A 32 2.82 -22.33 -1.94
C PHE A 32 3.74 -21.21 -2.41
N ASP A 33 4.46 -20.62 -1.47
CA ASP A 33 5.37 -19.51 -1.64
C ASP A 33 6.79 -19.87 -1.16
N LEU A 34 7.78 -19.56 -2.00
CA LEU A 34 9.19 -19.74 -1.66
C LEU A 34 9.91 -18.40 -1.63
N CYS A 35 10.90 -18.27 -0.74
CA CYS A 35 11.89 -17.22 -0.87
C CYS A 35 12.84 -17.50 -2.05
N VAL A 36 13.45 -16.44 -2.58
CA VAL A 36 14.40 -16.52 -3.70
C VAL A 36 15.53 -17.53 -3.42
N ASP A 37 16.04 -17.57 -2.19
CA ASP A 37 17.10 -18.50 -1.80
C ASP A 37 16.66 -19.97 -1.95
N CYS A 38 15.48 -20.33 -1.44
CA CYS A 38 14.97 -21.71 -1.47
C CYS A 38 14.63 -22.15 -2.90
N PHE A 39 14.09 -21.22 -3.70
CA PHE A 39 13.84 -21.46 -5.11
C PHE A 39 15.15 -21.68 -5.90
N SER A 40 16.19 -20.90 -5.60
CA SER A 40 17.49 -21.01 -6.30
C SER A 40 18.16 -22.38 -6.10
N VAL A 41 17.98 -22.98 -4.92
CA VAL A 41 18.46 -24.34 -4.59
C VAL A 41 17.60 -25.41 -5.28
N GLY A 42 16.37 -25.07 -5.68
CA GLY A 42 15.44 -25.98 -6.34
C GLY A 42 14.83 -27.01 -5.39
N VAL A 43 14.43 -26.53 -4.20
CA VAL A 43 13.74 -27.34 -3.19
C VAL A 43 12.46 -27.95 -3.76
N GLU A 44 12.20 -29.21 -3.40
CA GLU A 44 10.99 -29.96 -3.74
C GLU A 44 10.33 -30.42 -2.44
N VAL A 45 9.04 -30.13 -2.26
CA VAL A 45 8.25 -30.51 -1.07
C VAL A 45 6.93 -31.05 -1.59
N THR A 46 6.73 -32.37 -1.60
CA THR A 46 5.51 -33.00 -2.15
C THR A 46 4.25 -32.35 -1.56
N PRO A 47 3.34 -31.77 -2.39
CA PRO A 47 3.16 -31.97 -3.84
C PRO A 47 3.92 -31.00 -4.78
N HIS A 48 4.70 -30.06 -4.26
CA HIS A 48 5.51 -29.13 -5.05
C HIS A 48 6.76 -29.76 -5.66
N GLU A 49 6.95 -29.51 -6.96
CA GLU A 49 8.18 -29.80 -7.71
C GLU A 49 8.87 -28.51 -8.18
N ASN A 50 10.20 -28.52 -8.26
CA ASN A 50 10.99 -27.39 -8.77
C ASN A 50 10.84 -27.16 -10.29
N SER A 51 10.07 -28.03 -10.95
CA SER A 51 9.71 -28.02 -12.36
C SER A 51 8.44 -27.20 -12.63
N HIS A 52 7.66 -26.90 -11.58
CA HIS A 52 6.38 -26.22 -11.71
C HIS A 52 6.54 -24.79 -12.26
N ALA A 53 5.53 -24.37 -13.01
CA ALA A 53 5.41 -22.96 -13.39
C ALA A 53 5.28 -22.10 -12.12
N TYR A 54 5.85 -20.91 -12.16
CA TYR A 54 5.90 -20.00 -11.03
C TYR A 54 5.66 -18.56 -11.47
N GLN A 55 5.30 -17.73 -10.51
CA GLN A 55 5.14 -16.29 -10.65
C GLN A 55 6.10 -15.60 -9.68
N VAL A 56 6.80 -14.58 -10.18
CA VAL A 56 7.64 -13.72 -9.34
C VAL A 56 6.78 -12.54 -8.90
N LEU A 57 6.57 -12.43 -7.59
CA LEU A 57 5.81 -11.35 -6.98
C LEU A 57 6.82 -10.45 -6.26
N ASP A 58 7.00 -9.25 -6.80
CA ASP A 58 7.84 -8.21 -6.20
C ASP A 58 7.01 -7.34 -5.27
N ARG A 59 7.68 -6.65 -4.35
CA ARG A 59 7.06 -5.50 -3.71
C ARG A 59 7.05 -4.35 -4.71
N VAL A 60 5.96 -3.58 -4.70
CA VAL A 60 5.71 -2.47 -5.63
C VAL A 60 6.57 -1.23 -5.28
N ASN A 61 7.86 -1.43 -4.97
CA ASN A 61 8.84 -0.41 -4.59
C ASN A 61 9.53 0.17 -5.84
N PHE A 62 8.73 0.74 -6.73
CA PHE A 62 9.23 1.46 -7.90
C PHE A 62 8.54 2.82 -7.99
N PRO A 63 9.21 3.85 -8.50
CA PRO A 63 8.59 5.16 -8.66
C PRO A 63 7.49 5.12 -9.73
N LEU A 64 6.30 5.61 -9.39
CA LEU A 64 5.14 5.57 -10.29
C LEU A 64 4.98 6.88 -11.07
N PHE A 65 4.70 7.99 -10.36
CA PHE A 65 4.53 9.32 -10.96
C PHE A 65 5.71 10.25 -10.66
N HIS A 66 6.33 10.09 -9.48
CA HIS A 66 7.43 10.93 -9.03
C HIS A 66 8.60 10.06 -8.53
N LYS A 67 9.84 10.50 -8.77
CA LYS A 67 11.06 9.71 -8.45
C LYS A 67 11.23 9.40 -6.96
N ASN A 68 10.68 10.26 -6.10
CA ASN A 68 10.77 10.15 -4.64
C ASN A 68 9.51 9.53 -4.01
N TRP A 69 8.59 9.00 -4.83
CA TRP A 69 7.34 8.36 -4.41
C TRP A 69 7.23 6.98 -5.05
N GLU A 70 7.22 5.95 -4.22
CA GLU A 70 7.08 4.56 -4.66
C GLU A 70 5.60 4.20 -4.89
N ALA A 71 5.32 3.23 -5.76
CA ALA A 71 3.95 2.82 -6.06
C ALA A 71 3.21 2.28 -4.81
N GLU A 72 3.93 1.65 -3.87
CA GLU A 72 3.37 1.28 -2.56
C GLU A 72 2.92 2.52 -1.77
N GLU A 73 3.72 3.59 -1.77
CA GLU A 73 3.42 4.84 -1.06
C GLU A 73 2.24 5.59 -1.69
N GLU A 74 2.12 5.56 -3.02
CA GLU A 74 0.97 6.13 -3.74
C GLU A 74 -0.34 5.40 -3.39
N LEU A 75 -0.29 4.07 -3.28
CA LEU A 75 -1.44 3.27 -2.88
C LEU A 75 -1.84 3.57 -1.44
N LEU A 76 -0.87 3.59 -0.51
CA LEU A 76 -1.10 3.90 0.89
C LEU A 76 -1.65 5.33 1.08
N LEU A 77 -1.20 6.29 0.29
CA LEU A 77 -1.72 7.66 0.31
C LEU A 77 -3.22 7.69 -0.03
N LEU A 78 -3.64 6.98 -1.08
CA LEU A 78 -5.03 6.94 -1.50
C LEU A 78 -5.92 6.19 -0.50
N GLU A 79 -5.45 5.05 0.01
CA GLU A 79 -6.15 4.29 1.07
C GLU A 79 -6.30 5.13 2.34
N ALA A 80 -5.27 5.85 2.74
CA ALA A 80 -5.31 6.74 3.90
C ALA A 80 -6.31 7.88 3.71
N ILE A 81 -6.36 8.51 2.52
CA ILE A 81 -7.32 9.58 2.23
C ILE A 81 -8.75 9.03 2.24
N GLU A 82 -8.98 7.82 1.73
CA GLU A 82 -10.28 7.14 1.81
C GLU A 82 -10.67 6.85 3.26
N LYS A 83 -9.73 6.39 4.08
CA LYS A 83 -9.97 5.98 5.47
C LYS A 83 -10.11 7.13 6.46
N TYR A 84 -9.27 8.16 6.35
CA TYR A 84 -9.19 9.28 7.31
C TYR A 84 -9.80 10.58 6.78
N GLY A 85 -10.10 10.64 5.48
CA GLY A 85 -10.67 11.82 4.83
C GLY A 85 -9.61 12.81 4.33
N LEU A 86 -9.95 13.50 3.24
CA LEU A 86 -9.09 14.53 2.64
C LEU A 86 -8.92 15.72 3.59
N GLY A 87 -7.68 16.15 3.81
CA GLY A 87 -7.34 17.27 4.70
C GLY A 87 -6.76 16.85 6.05
N ASN A 88 -7.00 15.61 6.49
CA ASN A 88 -6.39 15.06 7.71
C ASN A 88 -4.99 14.50 7.45
N TRP A 89 -4.07 15.39 7.04
CA TRP A 89 -2.75 15.00 6.56
C TRP A 89 -1.83 14.39 7.62
N GLN A 90 -2.12 14.58 8.91
CA GLN A 90 -1.36 13.96 9.99
C GLN A 90 -1.63 12.46 10.05
N ASP A 91 -2.90 12.06 10.16
CA ASP A 91 -3.26 10.63 10.18
C ASP A 91 -2.91 9.94 8.86
N VAL A 92 -2.99 10.67 7.74
CA VAL A 92 -2.54 10.17 6.42
C VAL A 92 -1.04 9.91 6.39
N ALA A 93 -0.23 10.83 6.91
CA ALA A 93 1.21 10.65 6.98
C ALA A 93 1.61 9.50 7.90
N ASP A 94 0.94 9.36 9.05
CA ASP A 94 1.15 8.27 9.98
C ASP A 94 0.79 6.91 9.37
N HIS A 95 -0.22 6.86 8.49
CA HIS A 95 -0.57 5.65 7.75
C HIS A 95 0.48 5.25 6.70
N ILE A 96 1.09 6.23 6.02
CA ILE A 96 2.19 5.99 5.08
C ILE A 96 3.49 5.62 5.81
N GLY A 97 3.71 6.16 7.02
CA GLY A 97 4.83 5.87 7.92
C GLY A 97 6.16 6.54 7.54
N ASN A 98 6.43 6.76 6.24
CA ASN A 98 7.71 7.28 5.73
C ASN A 98 7.66 8.71 5.17
N LYS A 99 6.48 9.36 5.13
CA LYS A 99 6.30 10.73 4.62
C LYS A 99 5.73 11.65 5.69
N THR A 100 5.99 12.95 5.57
CA THR A 100 5.40 13.95 6.46
C THR A 100 4.05 14.45 5.93
N ALA A 101 3.20 14.98 6.82
CA ALA A 101 1.89 15.54 6.46
C ALA A 101 1.96 16.59 5.34
N SER A 102 2.95 17.48 5.39
CA SER A 102 3.15 18.50 4.34
C SER A 102 3.55 17.89 3.00
N GLN A 103 4.37 16.84 3.01
CA GLN A 103 4.79 16.16 1.78
C GLN A 103 3.62 15.39 1.15
N ALA A 104 2.82 14.69 1.97
CA ALA A 104 1.64 13.99 1.50
C ALA A 104 0.61 14.94 0.88
N ALA A 105 0.33 16.06 1.55
CA ALA A 105 -0.58 17.09 1.05
C ALA A 105 -0.11 17.68 -0.29
N GLN A 106 1.17 18.09 -0.36
CA GLN A 106 1.73 18.70 -1.56
C GLN A 106 1.75 17.72 -2.73
N HIS A 107 2.15 16.47 -2.49
CA HIS A 107 2.19 15.45 -3.52
C HIS A 107 0.80 15.13 -4.07
N TYR A 108 -0.20 14.99 -3.18
CA TYR A 108 -1.58 14.77 -3.62
C TYR A 108 -2.10 15.92 -4.48
N MET A 109 -1.92 17.17 -4.03
CA MET A 109 -2.39 18.34 -4.77
C MET A 109 -1.71 18.48 -6.13
N THR A 110 -0.39 18.37 -6.18
CA THR A 110 0.37 18.54 -7.42
C THR A 110 0.13 17.39 -8.41
N THR A 111 0.09 16.14 -7.94
CA THR A 111 0.01 14.96 -8.81
C THR A 111 -1.42 14.62 -9.23
N TYR A 112 -2.39 14.71 -8.32
CA TYR A 112 -3.76 14.24 -8.56
C TYR A 112 -4.74 15.38 -8.91
N ILE A 113 -4.51 16.60 -8.41
CA ILE A 113 -5.42 17.73 -8.62
C ILE A 113 -4.92 18.67 -9.73
N GLU A 114 -3.69 19.16 -9.64
CA GLU A 114 -3.16 20.18 -10.55
C GLU A 114 -2.81 19.65 -11.93
N LYS A 115 -2.23 18.44 -12.02
CA LYS A 115 -1.81 17.87 -13.31
C LYS A 115 -2.98 17.53 -14.24
N ASN A 116 -4.12 17.10 -13.72
CA ASN A 116 -5.28 16.69 -14.51
C ASN A 116 -6.62 17.16 -13.89
N PRO A 117 -6.92 18.47 -13.92
CA PRO A 117 -8.13 19.01 -13.30
C PRO A 117 -9.43 18.52 -13.96
N SER A 118 -9.37 17.99 -15.18
CA SER A 118 -10.53 17.55 -15.95
C SER A 118 -10.93 16.10 -15.74
N THR A 119 -10.01 15.21 -15.34
CA THR A 119 -10.28 13.78 -15.26
C THR A 119 -10.25 13.23 -13.84
N LEU A 120 -9.67 13.97 -12.88
CA LEU A 120 -9.45 13.53 -11.48
C LEU A 120 -8.71 12.18 -11.38
N LEU A 121 -8.13 11.72 -12.48
CA LEU A 121 -7.33 10.52 -12.58
C LEU A 121 -5.85 10.94 -12.60
N PRO A 122 -4.97 10.18 -11.94
CA PRO A 122 -3.55 10.44 -12.05
C PRO A 122 -3.09 10.32 -13.50
N PRO A 123 -1.99 10.99 -13.90
CA PRO A 123 -1.50 10.99 -15.28
C PRO A 123 -0.95 9.61 -15.67
N ILE A 124 -1.82 8.73 -16.17
CA ILE A 124 -1.46 7.35 -16.61
C ILE A 124 -0.50 7.40 -17.81
N ASP A 125 -0.52 8.47 -18.61
CA ASP A 125 0.33 8.63 -19.77
C ASP A 125 1.79 9.02 -19.42
N GLU A 126 2.04 9.50 -18.21
CA GLU A 126 3.38 9.93 -17.73
C GLU A 126 3.99 8.95 -16.70
N LEU A 127 3.61 7.67 -16.76
CA LEU A 127 4.14 6.68 -15.84
C LEU A 127 5.65 6.50 -16.00
N LEU A 128 6.38 6.69 -14.91
CA LEU A 128 7.83 6.46 -14.85
C LEU A 128 8.20 4.99 -15.08
N THR A 129 7.24 4.06 -15.04
CA THR A 129 7.45 2.63 -15.32
C THR A 129 7.43 2.27 -16.81
N THR A 130 7.05 3.20 -17.68
CA THR A 130 7.06 2.97 -19.12
C THR A 130 8.49 2.78 -19.63
N ALA A 131 8.62 2.17 -20.81
CA ALA A 131 9.84 1.57 -21.36
C ALA A 131 11.17 2.36 -21.23
N GLU A 132 11.11 3.67 -21.02
CA GLU A 132 12.25 4.54 -20.76
C GLU A 132 12.98 4.25 -19.43
N SER A 133 12.27 3.87 -18.36
CA SER A 133 12.93 3.47 -17.10
C SER A 133 13.50 2.06 -17.15
N LEU A 134 12.87 1.14 -17.89
CA LEU A 134 13.45 -0.16 -18.23
C LEU A 134 14.72 0.00 -19.08
N ALA A 135 14.72 0.95 -20.02
CA ALA A 135 15.91 1.29 -20.82
C ALA A 135 17.01 1.96 -19.97
N ALA A 136 16.65 2.86 -19.06
CA ALA A 136 17.58 3.51 -18.15
C ALA A 136 18.17 2.55 -17.11
N ALA A 137 17.37 1.65 -16.52
CA ALA A 137 17.83 0.59 -15.62
C ALA A 137 18.77 -0.39 -16.33
N LYS A 138 18.48 -0.70 -17.61
CA LYS A 138 19.34 -1.52 -18.47
C LYS A 138 20.66 -0.80 -18.82
N ALA A 139 20.66 0.53 -18.94
CA ALA A 139 21.86 1.33 -19.13
C ALA A 139 22.69 1.52 -17.84
N ALA A 140 22.04 1.51 -16.66
CA ALA A 140 22.67 1.68 -15.35
C ALA A 140 23.20 0.38 -14.71
N GLY A 141 23.06 -0.77 -15.37
CA GLY A 141 23.62 -2.05 -14.90
C GLY A 141 22.93 -2.66 -13.67
N LEU A 142 21.74 -2.18 -13.31
CA LEU A 142 20.94 -2.73 -12.20
C LEU A 142 20.24 -4.03 -12.66
N PRO A 143 20.24 -5.12 -11.87
CA PRO A 143 19.63 -6.38 -12.30
C PRO A 143 18.11 -6.20 -12.46
N THR A 144 17.65 -6.11 -13.70
CA THR A 144 16.23 -6.08 -14.05
C THR A 144 15.66 -7.51 -13.91
N GLY A 145 14.79 -7.70 -12.93
CA GLY A 145 14.15 -8.98 -12.59
C GLY A 145 13.11 -9.49 -13.59
N VAL A 146 13.22 -9.16 -14.87
CA VAL A 146 12.35 -9.72 -15.93
C VAL A 146 13.19 -10.65 -16.79
N SER A 147 13.41 -11.87 -16.31
CA SER A 147 13.95 -12.95 -17.14
C SER A 147 12.81 -13.54 -17.97
N THR A 148 12.81 -13.20 -19.26
CA THR A 148 12.07 -13.96 -20.28
C THR A 148 12.52 -15.42 -20.26
N ILE A 149 11.55 -16.32 -20.41
CA ILE A 149 11.71 -17.77 -20.26
C ILE A 149 12.69 -18.31 -21.30
N ALA A 150 13.92 -18.60 -20.88
CA ALA A 150 14.87 -19.42 -21.63
C ALA A 150 14.93 -20.81 -21.00
N LYS A 151 14.43 -21.82 -21.73
CA LYS A 151 14.52 -23.24 -21.36
C LYS A 151 16.00 -23.61 -21.15
N HIS A 152 16.40 -23.99 -19.94
CA HIS A 152 17.72 -24.55 -19.67
C HIS A 152 17.61 -25.87 -18.87
N LYS A 153 18.15 -26.94 -19.48
CA LYS A 153 18.32 -28.28 -18.91
C LYS A 153 19.31 -28.22 -17.74
N LYS A 154 18.87 -28.53 -16.52
CA LYS A 154 19.73 -28.59 -15.31
C LYS A 154 20.64 -29.83 -15.31
N LYS A 155 21.95 -29.61 -15.18
CA LYS A 155 22.92 -30.63 -14.71
C LYS A 155 23.09 -30.49 -13.20
N ARG A 156 22.85 -31.58 -12.47
CA ARG A 156 22.87 -31.69 -11.01
C ARG A 156 24.29 -31.51 -10.45
N ARG A 157 24.46 -30.67 -9.43
CA ARG A 157 25.63 -30.71 -8.53
C ARG A 157 25.15 -30.94 -7.09
N LYS A 158 25.82 -31.86 -6.42
CA LYS A 158 25.51 -32.41 -5.10
C LYS A 158 26.22 -31.58 -4.05
N VAL A 159 25.50 -31.07 -3.04
CA VAL A 159 26.09 -30.36 -1.90
C VAL A 159 25.74 -31.09 -0.60
N LYS A 160 26.72 -31.20 0.29
CA LYS A 160 26.67 -31.95 1.55
C LYS A 160 26.10 -31.08 2.68
N ALA A 161 25.45 -31.77 3.63
CA ALA A 161 24.83 -31.23 4.83
C ALA A 161 25.86 -30.57 5.78
N PHE A 162 25.41 -29.52 6.48
CA PHE A 162 26.09 -29.02 7.67
C PHE A 162 25.06 -28.71 8.76
N SER A 163 25.39 -29.13 9.98
CA SER A 163 24.55 -29.24 11.16
C SER A 163 24.43 -27.94 11.96
N SER A 164 23.28 -27.81 12.60
CA SER A 164 22.87 -26.82 13.60
C SER A 164 23.75 -26.79 14.85
N GLN A 165 23.96 -25.60 15.42
CA GLN A 165 24.10 -25.39 16.88
C GLN A 165 23.48 -24.04 17.29
N SER A 166 22.69 -24.12 18.35
CA SER A 166 21.96 -23.07 19.09
C SER A 166 22.79 -22.49 20.24
N SER A 167 22.51 -21.26 20.67
CA SER A 167 22.76 -20.79 22.06
C SER A 167 21.97 -19.51 22.36
N ALA A 168 21.39 -19.46 23.56
CA ALA A 168 20.57 -18.40 24.13
C ALA A 168 21.40 -17.30 24.82
N ALA A 169 20.82 -16.10 24.97
CA ALA A 169 21.08 -15.22 26.11
C ALA A 169 19.98 -14.16 26.29
N THR A 170 19.49 -14.11 27.53
CA THR A 170 18.59 -13.16 28.18
C THR A 170 19.28 -11.80 28.41
N SER A 171 18.56 -10.67 28.29
CA SER A 171 18.54 -9.66 29.39
C SER A 171 17.56 -8.52 29.13
N SER A 172 16.92 -8.12 30.23
CA SER A 172 15.87 -7.14 30.41
C SER A 172 16.42 -5.70 30.48
N LYS A 173 15.62 -4.70 30.08
CA LYS A 173 15.36 -3.48 30.89
C LYS A 173 14.25 -2.60 30.29
N THR A 174 13.42 -2.15 31.22
CA THR A 174 12.35 -1.14 31.21
C THR A 174 12.86 0.28 30.96
N ILE A 175 11.98 1.18 30.49
CA ILE A 175 11.68 2.52 31.06
C ILE A 175 10.40 3.07 30.41
N SER A 176 9.59 3.72 31.24
CA SER A 176 8.25 4.25 31.01
C SER A 176 8.22 5.74 30.61
N SER A 177 7.04 6.17 30.14
CA SER A 177 6.27 7.34 30.63
C SER A 177 6.05 8.57 29.70
N THR A 178 4.76 8.94 29.61
CA THR A 178 4.11 10.29 29.56
C THR A 178 4.28 11.16 28.29
N GLY A 179 3.30 11.89 27.75
CA GLY A 179 1.87 12.14 28.05
C GLY A 179 1.35 13.40 27.31
N ALA A 180 0.02 13.47 27.05
CA ALA A 180 -0.85 14.66 26.84
C ALA A 180 -0.61 15.54 25.56
N THR A 181 -1.54 16.23 24.85
CA THR A 181 -2.92 16.76 25.01
C THR A 181 -3.52 17.18 23.64
N GLY A 182 -4.86 17.27 23.51
CA GLY A 182 -5.60 18.23 22.64
C GLY A 182 -6.61 17.59 21.67
N ARG A 183 -7.90 17.41 22.00
CA ARG A 183 -9.06 18.33 21.95
C ARG A 183 -9.34 18.98 20.57
N TYR A 184 -10.26 18.37 19.82
CA TYR A 184 -11.18 19.06 18.91
C TYR A 184 -12.56 18.43 19.10
N ALA A 185 -13.37 19.07 19.94
CA ALA A 185 -14.78 18.74 20.09
C ALA A 185 -15.54 19.52 19.02
N SER A 186 -16.32 18.81 18.21
CA SER A 186 -17.26 19.39 17.25
C SER A 186 -18.40 20.06 18.02
N ALA A 187 -18.29 21.36 18.27
CA ALA A 187 -19.43 22.18 18.68
C ALA A 187 -20.25 22.52 17.42
N PRO A 188 -21.60 22.55 17.50
CA PRO A 188 -22.42 22.92 16.37
C PRO A 188 -22.17 24.38 15.99
N VAL A 189 -21.70 24.60 14.78
CA VAL A 189 -21.59 25.93 14.17
C VAL A 189 -23.00 26.44 13.91
N ASN A 190 -23.31 27.59 14.50
CA ASN A 190 -24.57 28.30 14.32
C ASN A 190 -24.66 28.79 12.86
N TYR A 191 -25.47 28.13 12.02
CA TYR A 191 -25.77 28.56 10.65
C TYR A 191 -26.76 29.73 10.72
N ASP A 192 -26.26 30.94 11.00
CA ASP A 192 -27.09 32.15 10.98
C ASP A 192 -27.26 32.75 9.56
N MET A 193 -26.97 31.95 8.52
CA MET A 193 -27.19 32.31 7.13
C MET A 193 -27.67 31.07 6.37
N ALA A 194 -29.00 30.91 6.31
CA ALA A 194 -29.67 29.75 5.72
C ALA A 194 -29.12 29.44 4.32
N GLY A 195 -28.54 28.26 4.15
CA GLY A 195 -28.08 27.74 2.86
C GLY A 195 -26.80 28.36 2.30
N TYR A 196 -26.04 29.20 3.03
CA TYR A 196 -24.75 29.69 2.54
C TYR A 196 -23.56 28.89 3.10
N MET A 197 -22.73 28.33 2.21
CA MET A 197 -21.56 27.53 2.57
C MET A 197 -20.27 28.36 2.46
N GLU A 198 -19.88 29.00 3.56
CA GLU A 198 -18.74 29.95 3.65
C GLU A 198 -17.42 29.40 3.07
N GLN A 199 -17.10 28.11 3.31
CA GLN A 199 -15.85 27.51 2.85
C GLN A 199 -15.77 27.33 1.33
N ARG A 200 -16.92 27.20 0.66
CA ARG A 200 -17.01 27.07 -0.80
C ARG A 200 -17.47 28.37 -1.46
N ARG A 201 -17.87 29.37 -0.66
CA ARG A 201 -18.44 30.64 -1.09
C ARG A 201 -19.62 30.48 -2.04
N GLU A 202 -20.36 29.39 -1.89
CA GLU A 202 -21.51 29.04 -2.72
C GLU A 202 -22.77 28.87 -1.85
N PHE A 203 -23.93 29.12 -2.44
CA PHE A 203 -25.19 28.72 -1.84
C PHE A 203 -25.41 27.23 -2.09
N GLU A 204 -25.91 26.53 -1.07
CA GLU A 204 -26.36 25.16 -1.20
C GLU A 204 -27.55 25.12 -2.16
N VAL A 205 -27.41 24.37 -3.26
CA VAL A 205 -28.48 24.22 -4.24
C VAL A 205 -29.40 23.11 -3.74
N GLU A 206 -30.48 23.49 -3.07
CA GLU A 206 -31.55 22.54 -2.74
C GLU A 206 -32.22 22.09 -4.04
N TYR A 207 -32.00 20.83 -4.40
CA TYR A 207 -32.58 20.23 -5.61
C TYR A 207 -34.07 19.93 -5.47
N ASN A 208 -34.62 20.01 -4.25
CA ASN A 208 -36.00 19.61 -3.98
C ASN A 208 -36.62 20.37 -2.79
N ASN A 209 -36.86 21.68 -2.98
CA ASN A 209 -37.42 22.59 -1.97
C ASN A 209 -38.77 22.12 -1.37
N ASP A 210 -39.48 21.23 -2.08
CA ASP A 210 -40.81 20.73 -1.68
C ASP A 210 -40.74 19.45 -0.80
N ALA A 211 -39.54 18.91 -0.54
CA ALA A 211 -39.36 17.65 0.18
C ALA A 211 -39.83 17.67 1.64
N GLU A 212 -39.97 18.86 2.24
CA GLU A 212 -40.44 19.02 3.63
C GLU A 212 -41.97 19.06 3.74
N LEU A 213 -42.69 19.38 2.65
CA LEU A 213 -44.15 19.48 2.63
C LEU A 213 -44.89 18.21 3.09
N PRO A 214 -44.45 16.98 2.74
CA PRO A 214 -45.09 15.75 3.21
C PRO A 214 -44.91 15.50 4.70
N ILE A 215 -43.81 16.00 5.28
CA ILE A 215 -43.47 15.82 6.70
C ILE A 215 -44.20 16.87 7.55
N ALA A 216 -44.45 18.06 7.00
CA ALA A 216 -45.07 19.19 7.70
C ALA A 216 -46.45 18.88 8.31
N ASN A 217 -47.17 17.88 7.79
CA ASN A 217 -48.50 17.50 8.26
C ASN A 217 -48.55 16.19 9.07
N LEU A 218 -47.40 15.64 9.45
CA LEU A 218 -47.35 14.47 10.33
C LEU A 218 -47.67 14.88 11.77
N SER A 219 -48.75 14.34 12.31
CA SER A 219 -49.06 14.43 13.75
C SER A 219 -48.88 13.05 14.37
N PHE A 220 -48.14 12.99 15.47
CA PHE A 220 -48.05 11.79 16.29
C PHE A 220 -49.11 11.92 17.38
N SER A 221 -50.09 11.03 17.39
CA SER A 221 -50.99 10.88 18.53
C SER A 221 -50.23 10.16 19.65
N ASP A 222 -50.39 10.63 20.89
CA ASP A 222 -49.74 10.12 22.11
C ASP A 222 -49.96 8.61 22.32
#